data_AF-A0A656JW94-F1
#
_entry.id   AF-A0A656JW94-F1
#
_cell.length_a   1.000
_cell.length_b   1.000
_cell.length_c   1.000
_cell.angle_alpha   90.00
_cell.angle_beta   90.00
_cell.angle_gamma   90.00
#
_symmetry.space_group_name_H-M   'P 1'
#
loop_
_entity.id
_entity.type
_entity.pdbx_description
1 polymer ?
#
loop_
_entity_poly.entity_id
_entity_poly.type
_entity_poly.pdbx_seq_one_letter_code
_entity_poly.pdbx_strand_id
1 'polypeptide(L)'
;IDAGWLKPGAVVIDVGINRIDDQGRSRLVGDVDFDSTLGVASAITPVPGGVGPMTIAFLMKNTVTAARQQAHAQRSQSEAVCLSIY
;
A
#
# COMPACT_ATOMS: atom_id res chain seq x y z
N ILE A 1 -17.93 0.57 7.73
CA ILE A 1 -18.45 -0.69 7.13
C ILE A 1 -18.49 -1.74 8.24
N ASP A 2 -19.63 -2.36 8.50
CA ASP A 2 -19.79 -3.40 9.55
C ASP A 2 -19.91 -4.82 8.94
N ALA A 3 -19.99 -5.84 9.80
CA ALA A 3 -20.10 -7.24 9.39
C ALA A 3 -21.29 -7.56 8.46
N GLY A 4 -22.40 -6.83 8.53
CA GLY A 4 -23.59 -7.09 7.71
C GLY A 4 -23.36 -6.84 6.22
N TRP A 5 -22.31 -6.11 5.88
CA TRP A 5 -21.94 -5.77 4.52
C TRP A 5 -20.94 -6.78 3.92
N LEU A 6 -20.35 -7.63 4.75
CA LEU A 6 -19.30 -8.55 4.32
C LEU A 6 -19.87 -9.89 3.87
N LYS A 7 -19.36 -10.39 2.75
CA LYS A 7 -19.52 -11.80 2.38
C LYS A 7 -18.73 -12.66 3.39
N PRO A 8 -19.30 -13.76 3.91
CA PRO A 8 -18.55 -14.71 4.74
C PRO A 8 -17.26 -15.17 4.04
N GLY A 9 -16.14 -15.09 4.76
CA GLY A 9 -14.81 -15.42 4.27
C GLY A 9 -14.14 -14.35 3.40
N ALA A 10 -14.70 -13.14 3.27
CA ALA A 10 -14.09 -12.05 2.52
C ALA A 10 -12.71 -11.65 3.06
N VAL A 11 -11.82 -11.21 2.17
CA VAL A 11 -10.57 -10.51 2.55
C VAL A 11 -10.84 -9.02 2.49
N VAL A 12 -10.60 -8.33 3.60
CA VAL A 12 -10.85 -6.91 3.75
C VAL A 12 -9.53 -6.14 3.76
N ILE A 13 -9.37 -5.23 2.82
CA ILE A 13 -8.25 -4.30 2.75
C ILE A 13 -8.77 -2.91 3.10
N ASP A 14 -8.50 -2.48 4.33
CA ASP A 14 -8.88 -1.17 4.87
C ASP A 14 -7.78 -0.15 4.60
N VAL A 15 -8.02 0.71 3.62
CA VAL A 15 -7.12 1.80 3.20
C VAL A 15 -7.43 3.09 3.98
N GLY A 16 -8.58 3.14 4.66
CA GLY A 16 -9.04 4.31 5.39
C GLY A 16 -8.07 4.70 6.50
N ILE A 17 -7.79 6.00 6.59
CA ILE A 17 -7.10 6.58 7.74
C ILE A 17 -7.88 7.81 8.17
N ASN A 18 -8.69 7.62 9.20
CA ASN A 18 -9.50 8.66 9.81
C ASN A 18 -8.96 8.97 11.20
N ARG A 19 -8.78 10.25 11.49
CA ARG A 19 -8.37 10.71 12.82
C ARG A 19 -9.61 11.04 13.63
N ILE A 20 -9.73 10.41 14.79
CA ILE A 20 -10.79 10.68 15.75
C ILE A 20 -10.20 11.16 17.07
N ASP A 21 -11.02 11.85 17.86
CA ASP A 21 -10.74 12.10 19.26
C ASP A 21 -11.37 10.99 20.11
N ASP A 22 -10.57 10.39 20.98
CA ASP A 22 -10.98 9.37 21.92
C ASP A 22 -10.55 9.81 23.31
N GLN A 23 -11.49 10.45 24.03
CA GLN A 23 -11.29 10.96 25.39
C GLN A 23 -10.09 11.91 25.51
N GLY A 24 -9.95 12.85 24.56
CA GLY A 24 -8.85 13.81 24.52
C GLY A 24 -7.52 13.23 24.00
N ARG A 25 -7.53 12.00 23.48
CA ARG A 25 -6.39 11.40 22.77
C ARG A 25 -6.75 11.16 21.31
N SER A 26 -5.85 11.58 20.43
CA SER A 26 -6.02 11.31 19.00
C SER A 26 -5.77 9.83 18.69
N ARG A 27 -6.73 9.18 18.04
CA ARG A 27 -6.63 7.80 17.55
C ARG A 27 -6.84 7.77 16.04
N LEU A 28 -6.16 6.82 15.38
CA LEU A 28 -6.38 6.51 13.96
C LEU A 28 -7.29 5.29 13.87
N VAL A 29 -8.31 5.37 13.02
CA VAL A 29 -9.25 4.31 12.71
C VAL A 29 -9.43 4.17 11.20
N GLY A 30 -9.83 2.99 10.76
CA GLY A 30 -10.08 2.69 9.35
C GLY A 30 -11.49 3.04 8.91
N ASP A 31 -11.85 2.64 7.70
CA ASP A 31 -13.23 2.76 7.17
C ASP A 31 -14.12 1.57 7.60
N VAL A 32 -13.49 0.52 8.13
CA VAL A 32 -14.14 -0.72 8.56
C VAL A 32 -14.18 -0.79 10.08
N ASP A 33 -15.33 -1.22 10.60
CA ASP A 33 -15.44 -1.61 12.01
C ASP A 33 -14.74 -2.96 12.19
N PHE A 34 -13.51 -2.90 12.69
CA PHE A 34 -12.61 -4.05 12.80
C PHE A 34 -13.19 -5.15 13.71
N ASP A 35 -13.82 -4.76 14.83
CA ASP A 35 -14.28 -5.70 15.84
C ASP A 35 -15.51 -6.47 15.36
N SER A 36 -16.47 -5.79 14.70
CA SER A 36 -17.63 -6.49 14.16
C SER A 36 -17.28 -7.42 12.99
N THR A 37 -16.25 -7.09 12.21
CA THR A 37 -15.91 -7.81 10.97
C THR A 37 -14.95 -8.99 11.16
N LEU A 38 -14.24 -9.07 12.28
CA LEU A 38 -13.20 -10.08 12.55
C LEU A 38 -13.71 -11.53 12.46
N GLY A 39 -14.97 -11.78 12.83
CA GLY A 39 -15.58 -13.12 12.80
C GLY A 39 -16.18 -13.52 11.43
N VAL A 40 -16.28 -12.59 10.49
CA VAL A 40 -16.87 -12.82 9.16
C VAL A 40 -15.79 -12.86 8.08
N ALA A 41 -14.80 -11.98 8.17
CA ALA A 41 -13.68 -11.92 7.23
C ALA A 41 -12.71 -13.08 7.43
N SER A 42 -12.08 -13.55 6.35
CA SER A 42 -10.97 -14.51 6.43
C SER A 42 -9.63 -13.83 6.76
N ALA A 43 -9.51 -12.56 6.39
CA ALA A 43 -8.40 -11.69 6.77
C ALA A 43 -8.84 -10.22 6.69
N ILE A 44 -8.29 -9.38 7.56
CA ILE A 44 -8.54 -7.94 7.58
C ILE A 44 -7.26 -7.19 7.93
N THR A 45 -6.99 -6.07 7.24
CA THR A 45 -5.83 -5.22 7.57
C THR A 45 -6.13 -4.33 8.78
N PRO A 46 -5.24 -4.24 9.78
CA PRO A 46 -5.46 -3.35 10.92
C PRO A 46 -5.21 -1.89 10.55
N VAL A 47 -5.92 -0.99 11.24
CA VAL A 47 -5.63 0.45 11.20
C VAL A 47 -5.42 0.94 12.64
N PRO A 48 -4.24 1.53 12.96
CA PRO A 48 -3.07 1.73 12.11
C PRO A 48 -2.26 0.44 11.86
N GLY A 49 -1.31 0.50 10.91
CA GLY A 49 -0.28 -0.54 10.74
C GLY A 49 -0.49 -1.53 9.58
N GLY A 50 -1.64 -1.48 8.89
CA GLY A 50 -1.92 -2.28 7.70
C GLY A 50 -1.40 -1.66 6.41
N VAL A 51 -2.27 -0.96 5.69
CA VAL A 51 -1.98 -0.47 4.33
C VAL A 51 -0.94 0.67 4.31
N GLY A 52 -0.94 1.55 5.31
CA GLY A 52 -0.05 2.72 5.37
C GLY A 52 1.45 2.41 5.19
N PRO A 53 2.04 1.51 6.00
CA PRO A 53 3.44 1.09 5.83
C PRO A 53 3.76 0.51 4.45
N MET A 54 2.81 -0.21 3.85
CA MET A 54 2.98 -0.80 2.52
C MET A 54 3.03 0.27 1.42
N THR A 55 2.28 1.37 1.55
CA THR A 55 2.35 2.51 0.63
C THR A 55 3.75 3.11 0.58
N ILE A 56 4.38 3.32 1.75
CA ILE A 56 5.76 3.85 1.83
C ILE A 56 6.74 2.84 1.22
N ALA A 57 6.63 1.57 1.60
CA ALA A 57 7.52 0.52 1.07
C ALA A 57 7.44 0.43 -0.47
N PHE A 58 6.25 0.53 -1.05
CA PHE A 58 6.07 0.45 -2.49
C PHE A 58 6.50 1.71 -3.22
N LEU A 59 6.35 2.90 -2.62
CA LEU A 59 6.97 4.11 -3.17
C LEU A 59 8.49 3.89 -3.32
N MET A 60 9.17 3.45 -2.26
CA MET A 60 10.61 3.22 -2.28
C MET A 60 11.01 2.15 -3.30
N LYS A 61 10.28 1.02 -3.34
CA LYS A 61 10.50 -0.05 -4.31
C LYS A 61 10.35 0.45 -5.76
N ASN A 62 9.31 1.23 -6.03
CA ASN A 62 9.04 1.77 -7.35
C ASN A 62 10.13 2.76 -7.77
N THR A 63 10.59 3.63 -6.86
CA THR A 63 11.69 4.55 -7.10
C THR A 63 12.98 3.81 -7.46
N VAL A 64 13.35 2.77 -6.71
CA VAL A 64 14.56 1.96 -7.01
C VAL A 64 14.42 1.24 -8.35
N THR A 65 13.23 0.72 -8.66
CA THR A 65 12.96 0.04 -9.93
C THR A 65 13.11 1.00 -11.10
N ALA A 66 12.53 2.20 -11.01
CA ALA A 66 12.65 3.23 -12.03
C ALA A 66 14.10 3.67 -12.23
N ALA A 67 14.85 3.92 -11.15
CA ALA A 67 16.25 4.31 -11.23
C ALA A 67 17.13 3.25 -11.95
N ARG A 68 16.90 1.97 -11.65
CA ARG A 68 17.58 0.86 -12.35
C ARG A 68 17.23 0.84 -13.84
N GLN A 69 15.94 0.96 -14.18
CA GLN A 69 15.49 0.96 -15.57
C GLN A 69 16.10 2.14 -16.36
N GLN A 70 16.14 3.33 -15.78
CA GLN A 70 16.75 4.51 -16.40
C GLN A 70 18.26 4.31 -16.63
N ALA A 71 18.98 3.75 -15.65
CA ALA A 71 20.41 3.46 -15.79
C ALA A 71 20.70 2.42 -16.88
N HIS A 72 19.85 1.39 -17.01
CA HIS A 72 19.98 0.40 -18.09
C HIS A 72 19.73 1.03 -19.48
N ALA A 73 18.68 1.83 -19.62
CA ALA A 73 18.36 2.50 -20.89
C ALA A 73 19.49 3.44 -21.35
N GLN A 74 20.09 4.19 -20.41
CA GLN A 74 21.22 5.07 -20.69
C GLN A 74 22.46 4.30 -21.18
N ARG A 75 22.76 3.13 -20.61
CA ARG A 75 23.87 2.28 -21.06
C ARG A 75 23.65 1.75 -22.47
N SER A 76 22.46 1.20 -22.77
CA SER A 76 22.14 0.68 -24.10
C SER A 76 22.16 1.77 -25.17
N GLN A 77 21.71 2.99 -24.86
CA GLN A 77 21.82 4.12 -25.78
C GLN A 77 23.27 4.55 -25.99
N SER A 78 24.09 4.60 -24.93
CA SER A 78 25.50 4.94 -25.04
C SER A 78 26.30 3.93 -25.87
N GLU A 79 26.01 2.63 -25.73
CA GLU A 79 26.62 1.57 -26.54
C GLU A 79 26.19 1.66 -28.01
N ALA A 80 24.89 1.89 -28.27
CA ALA A 80 24.37 2.08 -29.63
C ALA A 80 25.00 3.31 -30.33
N VAL A 81 25.19 4.41 -29.59
CA VAL A 81 25.88 5.60 -30.11
C VAL A 81 27.35 5.30 -30.43
N CYS A 82 28.06 4.62 -29.53
CA CYS A 82 29.47 4.26 -29.76
C CYS A 82 29.65 3.37 -31.02
N LEU A 83 28.77 2.40 -31.23
CA LEU A 83 28.79 1.51 -32.40
C LEU A 83 28.43 2.22 -33.72
N SER A 84 27.67 3.32 -33.67
CA SER A 84 27.24 4.07 -34.86
C SER A 84 28.30 5.06 -35.38
N ILE A 85 29.39 5.29 -34.65
CA ILE A 85 30.44 6.26 -35.01
C ILE A 85 31.65 5.56 -35.68
N TYR A 86 31.65 4.22 -35.73
CA TYR A 86 32.65 3.40 -36.42
C TYR A 86 32.14 2.86 -37.75
#